data_AF-A0A2X4TXL9-F1
#
_entry.id   AF-A0A2X4TXL9-F1
#
_cell.length_a   1.000
_cell.length_b   1.000
_cell.length_c   1.000
_cell.angle_alpha   90.00
_cell.angle_beta   90.00
_cell.angle_gamma   90.00
#
_symmetry.space_group_name_H-M   'P 1'
#
loop_
_entity.id
_entity.type
_entity.pdbx_description
1 polymer ?
#
loop_
_entity_poly.entity_id
_entity_poly.type
_entity_poly.pdbx_seq_one_letter_code
_entity_poly.pdbx_strand_id
1 'polypeptide(L)'
;MSEAKYRMLPDDINDWYVRGRDGQMVPFSAFSSSRWEYGSPRLERYNGLPSMEILGQAAPGKSTGEAMAMMEELASKLPAGIGYDWTGMSYQERLSGNQAPALYAISLIVVFLCLAALYESWSIPFSVMLVVPLGVIGALLAATFRGLTNDVYFQVGLLTNHWVIGEERDTYRRIRQGLDG
;
A
#
# COMPACT_ATOMS: atom_id res chain seq x y z
N MET A 1 -6.07 45.60 -25.42
CA MET A 1 -5.70 44.45 -24.54
C MET A 1 -6.79 43.41 -24.68
N SER A 2 -6.41 42.16 -24.95
CA SER A 2 -7.21 41.07 -25.52
C SER A 2 -8.49 40.71 -24.76
N GLU A 3 -9.64 40.99 -25.35
CA GLU A 3 -10.96 40.60 -24.85
C GLU A 3 -11.22 39.10 -25.13
N ALA A 4 -11.95 38.41 -24.24
CA ALA A 4 -12.15 36.96 -24.33
C ALA A 4 -12.76 36.49 -25.66
N LYS A 5 -13.54 37.35 -26.33
CA LYS A 5 -14.19 37.07 -27.61
C LYS A 5 -13.26 36.86 -28.81
N TYR A 6 -11.95 37.14 -28.68
CA TYR A 6 -10.97 37.03 -29.77
C TYR A 6 -10.01 35.84 -29.62
N ARG A 7 -10.37 34.83 -28.80
CA ARG A 7 -9.52 33.67 -28.47
C ARG A 7 -10.31 32.39 -28.10
N MET A 8 -11.59 32.31 -28.45
CA MET A 8 -12.45 31.18 -28.10
C MET A 8 -12.50 30.14 -29.21
N LEU A 9 -12.40 30.58 -30.46
CA LEU A 9 -12.59 29.75 -31.63
C LEU A 9 -11.29 29.69 -32.44
N PRO A 10 -11.05 28.57 -33.16
CA PRO A 10 -9.92 28.47 -34.08
C PRO A 10 -9.91 29.57 -35.16
N ASP A 11 -11.11 30.01 -35.59
CA ASP A 11 -11.25 31.06 -36.62
C ASP A 11 -10.79 32.44 -36.15
N ASP A 12 -10.79 32.69 -34.83
CA ASP A 12 -10.36 33.96 -34.24
C ASP A 12 -8.88 34.25 -34.52
N ILE A 13 -8.07 33.23 -34.86
CA ILE A 13 -6.65 33.39 -35.20
C ILE A 13 -6.45 34.20 -36.49
N ASN A 14 -7.46 34.24 -37.37
CA ASN A 14 -7.40 34.95 -38.64
C ASN A 14 -7.52 36.47 -38.47
N ASP A 15 -8.11 36.93 -37.37
CA ASP A 15 -8.26 38.35 -37.04
C ASP A 15 -6.99 38.95 -36.43
N TRP A 16 -5.94 38.14 -36.26
CA TRP A 16 -4.66 38.58 -35.71
C TRP A 16 -3.71 38.99 -36.83
N TYR A 17 -3.20 40.21 -36.73
CA TYR A 17 -2.29 40.80 -37.71
C TYR A 17 -0.92 41.06 -37.09
N VAL A 18 0.13 40.70 -37.81
CA VAL A 18 1.52 41.02 -37.47
C VAL A 18 2.03 42.08 -38.43
N ARG A 19 2.72 43.08 -37.91
CA ARG A 19 3.34 44.12 -38.74
C ARG A 19 4.60 43.56 -39.40
N GLY A 20 4.62 43.51 -40.73
CA GLY A 20 5.79 43.14 -41.52
C GLY A 20 6.88 44.21 -41.50
N ARG A 21 8.05 43.87 -42.05
CA ARG A 21 9.21 44.78 -42.16
C ARG A 21 8.88 46.08 -42.91
N ASP A 22 7.96 46.00 -43.86
CA ASP A 22 7.54 47.11 -44.71
C ASP A 22 6.40 47.93 -44.09
N GLY A 23 6.07 47.70 -42.81
CA GLY A 23 4.98 48.37 -42.10
C GLY A 23 3.57 47.86 -42.44
N GLN A 24 3.45 46.92 -43.39
CA GLN A 24 2.19 46.31 -43.79
C GLN A 24 1.66 45.35 -42.72
N MET A 25 0.34 45.29 -42.56
CA MET A 25 -0.32 44.35 -41.63
C MET A 25 -0.60 43.04 -42.36
N VAL A 26 0.05 41.95 -41.92
CA VAL A 26 -0.09 40.62 -42.52
C VAL A 26 -0.92 39.74 -41.57
N PRO A 27 -2.04 39.14 -42.02
CA PRO A 27 -2.85 38.26 -41.17
C PRO A 27 -2.11 36.95 -40.88
N PHE A 28 -2.38 36.35 -39.72
CA PHE A 28 -1.77 35.08 -39.29
C PHE A 28 -2.02 33.91 -40.26
N SER A 29 -3.15 33.92 -40.97
CA SER A 29 -3.49 32.94 -42.00
C SER A 29 -2.58 32.96 -43.23
N ALA A 30 -1.85 34.05 -43.47
CA ALA A 30 -0.97 34.16 -44.64
C ALA A 30 0.33 33.33 -44.49
N PHE A 31 0.68 32.92 -43.27
CA PHE A 31 1.96 32.22 -43.00
C PHE A 31 1.85 31.05 -42.00
N SER A 32 0.65 30.72 -41.50
CA SER A 32 0.42 29.59 -40.59
C SER A 32 -0.73 28.71 -41.06
N SER A 33 -0.73 27.45 -40.65
CA SER A 33 -1.83 26.50 -40.90
C SER A 33 -2.15 25.74 -39.61
N SER A 34 -3.44 25.47 -39.39
CA SER A 34 -3.94 24.75 -38.22
C SER A 34 -4.49 23.38 -38.64
N ARG A 35 -4.32 22.38 -37.76
CA ARG A 35 -4.94 21.07 -37.88
C ARG A 35 -5.29 20.54 -36.50
N TRP A 36 -6.32 19.72 -36.41
CA TRP A 36 -6.63 18.99 -35.19
C TRP A 36 -5.68 17.81 -35.05
N GLU A 37 -5.04 17.68 -33.89
CA GLU A 37 -4.20 16.55 -33.53
C GLU A 37 -4.51 16.07 -32.11
N TYR A 38 -4.23 14.79 -31.86
CA TYR A 38 -4.35 14.23 -30.52
C TYR A 38 -3.06 14.46 -29.75
N GLY A 39 -3.16 15.16 -28.62
CA GLY A 39 -2.06 15.32 -27.67
C GLY A 39 -2.49 14.85 -26.28
N SER A 40 -1.56 14.27 -25.52
CA SER A 40 -1.86 13.97 -24.11
C SER A 40 -1.91 15.27 -23.31
N PRO A 41 -3.02 15.58 -22.61
CA PRO A 41 -3.08 16.74 -21.74
C PRO A 41 -2.20 16.59 -20.48
N ARG A 42 -1.77 15.35 -20.17
CA ARG A 42 -0.96 15.03 -19.00
C ARG A 42 0.07 13.95 -19.36
N LEU A 43 1.34 14.32 -19.32
CA LEU A 43 2.44 13.39 -19.49
C LEU A 43 2.92 12.96 -18.11
N GLU A 44 2.69 11.71 -17.76
CA GLU A 44 3.17 11.13 -16.52
C GLU A 44 4.54 10.48 -16.72
N ARG A 45 5.39 10.61 -15.71
CA ARG A 45 6.72 10.03 -15.70
C ARG A 45 7.00 9.41 -14.34
N TYR A 46 7.61 8.24 -14.37
CA TYR A 46 8.04 7.51 -13.18
C TYR A 46 9.53 7.21 -13.32
N ASN A 47 10.33 7.57 -12.32
CA ASN A 47 11.79 7.47 -12.34
C ASN A 47 12.45 8.06 -13.61
N GLY A 48 11.86 9.13 -14.16
CA GLY A 48 12.38 9.81 -15.35
C GLY A 48 12.01 9.15 -16.69
N LEU A 49 11.31 8.01 -16.70
CA LEU A 49 10.78 7.38 -17.91
C LEU A 49 9.30 7.72 -18.10
N PRO A 50 8.79 7.82 -19.34
CA PRO A 50 7.35 7.94 -19.59
C PRO A 50 6.61 6.76 -18.96
N SER A 51 5.60 7.05 -18.16
CA SER A 51 4.84 6.04 -17.42
C SER A 51 3.36 6.35 -17.46
N MET A 52 2.55 5.38 -17.09
CA MET A 52 1.12 5.56 -16.86
C MET A 52 0.77 4.86 -15.56
N GLU A 53 0.13 5.58 -14.64
CA GLU A 53 -0.30 5.01 -13.37
C GLU A 53 -1.54 4.13 -13.57
N ILE A 54 -1.50 2.90 -13.05
CA ILE A 54 -2.63 1.96 -13.05
C ILE A 54 -3.00 1.65 -11.60
N LEU A 55 -4.25 1.93 -11.24
CA LEU A 55 -4.79 1.64 -9.92
C LEU A 55 -5.73 0.44 -9.99
N GLY A 56 -5.65 -0.42 -8.99
CA GLY A 56 -6.48 -1.63 -8.89
C GLY A 56 -6.53 -2.16 -7.47
N GLN A 57 -7.52 -3.00 -7.20
CA GLN A 57 -7.70 -3.66 -5.91
C GLN A 57 -7.89 -5.16 -6.14
N ALA A 58 -7.50 -5.98 -5.15
CA ALA A 58 -7.73 -7.41 -5.20
C ALA A 58 -9.23 -7.72 -5.20
N ALA A 59 -9.63 -8.75 -5.95
CA ALA A 59 -11.00 -9.23 -5.92
C ALA A 59 -11.38 -9.72 -4.50
N PRO A 60 -12.67 -9.67 -4.12
CA PRO A 60 -13.11 -10.16 -2.81
C PRO A 60 -12.64 -11.60 -2.56
N GLY A 61 -12.02 -11.84 -1.40
CA GLY A 61 -11.49 -13.15 -1.01
C GLY A 61 -10.09 -13.48 -1.57
N LYS A 62 -9.45 -12.55 -2.27
CA LYS A 62 -8.07 -12.69 -2.76
C LYS A 62 -7.12 -11.77 -2.00
N SER A 63 -5.91 -12.26 -1.77
CA SER A 63 -4.88 -11.44 -1.15
C SER A 63 -4.35 -10.39 -2.13
N THR A 64 -3.94 -9.25 -1.59
CA THR A 64 -3.20 -8.19 -2.31
C THR A 64 -1.94 -8.75 -3.00
N GLY A 65 -1.21 -9.65 -2.34
CA GLY A 65 -0.07 -10.35 -2.93
C GLY A 65 -0.42 -11.20 -4.14
N GLU A 66 -1.55 -11.92 -4.13
CA GLU A 66 -2.04 -12.66 -5.30
C GLU A 66 -2.42 -11.73 -6.46
N ALA A 67 -3.05 -10.59 -6.17
CA ALA A 67 -3.37 -9.59 -7.19
C ALA A 67 -2.11 -8.97 -7.79
N MET A 68 -1.09 -8.69 -6.97
CA MET A 68 0.21 -8.22 -7.44
C MET A 68 0.88 -9.25 -8.36
N ALA A 69 0.93 -10.52 -7.95
CA ALA A 69 1.51 -11.59 -8.77
C ALA A 69 0.80 -11.75 -10.13
N MET A 70 -0.53 -11.64 -10.14
CA MET A 70 -1.30 -11.68 -11.38
C MET A 70 -0.99 -10.48 -12.29
N MET A 71 -0.85 -9.28 -11.72
CA MET A 71 -0.46 -8.09 -12.48
C MET A 71 0.94 -8.22 -13.07
N GLU A 72 1.90 -8.83 -12.36
CA GLU A 72 3.22 -9.13 -12.90
C GLU A 72 3.14 -10.14 -14.07
N GLU A 73 2.28 -11.15 -13.96
CA GLU A 73 2.04 -12.11 -15.05
C GLU A 73 1.43 -11.43 -16.29
N LEU A 74 0.47 -10.54 -16.10
CA LEU A 74 -0.14 -9.78 -17.19
C LEU A 74 0.86 -8.79 -17.81
N ALA A 75 1.67 -8.14 -16.99
CA ALA A 75 2.71 -7.23 -17.45
C ALA A 75 3.77 -7.96 -18.28
N SER A 76 4.08 -9.22 -17.96
CA SER A 76 5.02 -10.04 -18.73
C SER A 76 4.56 -10.34 -20.18
N LYS A 77 3.25 -10.22 -20.46
CA LYS A 77 2.66 -10.43 -21.79
C LYS A 77 2.65 -9.15 -22.65
N LEU A 78 3.11 -8.03 -22.11
CA LEU A 78 3.17 -6.77 -22.84
C LEU A 78 4.30 -6.78 -23.90
N PRO A 79 4.19 -5.93 -24.94
CA PRO A 79 5.25 -5.77 -25.94
C PRO A 79 6.61 -5.45 -25.31
N ALA A 80 7.68 -5.99 -25.92
CA ALA A 80 9.04 -5.74 -25.47
C ALA A 80 9.36 -4.24 -25.41
N GLY A 81 9.94 -3.80 -24.29
CA GLY A 81 10.25 -2.38 -24.02
C GLY A 81 9.31 -1.71 -23.01
N ILE A 82 8.22 -2.37 -22.61
CA ILE A 82 7.36 -1.91 -21.51
C ILE A 82 7.81 -2.59 -20.22
N GLY A 83 8.36 -1.80 -19.30
CA GLY A 83 8.63 -2.21 -17.92
C GLY A 83 7.44 -1.90 -17.02
N TYR A 84 7.44 -2.51 -15.84
CA TYR A 84 6.52 -2.16 -14.76
C TYR A 84 7.34 -1.92 -13.48
N ASP A 85 6.81 -1.08 -12.60
CA ASP A 85 7.37 -0.87 -11.28
C ASP A 85 6.23 -0.63 -10.28
N TRP A 86 6.44 -1.06 -9.05
CA TRP A 86 5.46 -0.90 -7.97
C TRP A 86 5.75 0.39 -7.20
N THR A 87 4.71 1.14 -6.86
CA THR A 87 4.84 2.40 -6.11
C THR A 87 3.91 2.46 -4.90
N GLY A 88 4.19 3.40 -3.98
CA GLY A 88 3.38 3.66 -2.80
C GLY A 88 3.17 2.44 -1.90
N MET A 89 1.90 2.08 -1.68
CA MET A 89 1.50 1.00 -0.77
C MET A 89 1.97 -0.38 -1.26
N SER A 90 1.87 -0.67 -2.56
CA SER A 90 2.32 -1.95 -3.12
C SER A 90 3.83 -2.16 -2.97
N TYR A 91 4.61 -1.08 -3.05
CA TYR A 91 6.07 -1.15 -2.82
C TYR A 91 6.39 -1.50 -1.36
N GLN A 92 5.70 -0.86 -0.41
CA GLN A 92 5.84 -1.17 1.01
C GLN A 92 5.38 -2.59 1.32
N GLU A 93 4.29 -3.04 0.72
CA GLU A 93 3.79 -4.41 0.90
C GLU A 93 4.81 -5.45 0.41
N ARG A 94 5.49 -5.19 -0.72
CA ARG A 94 6.57 -6.05 -1.21
C ARG A 94 7.78 -6.09 -0.27
N LEU A 95 8.14 -4.96 0.34
CA LEU A 95 9.27 -4.88 1.28
C LEU A 95 8.94 -5.48 2.66
N SER A 96 7.77 -5.14 3.20
CA SER A 96 7.33 -5.51 4.55
C SER A 96 6.81 -6.94 4.63
N GLY A 97 6.19 -7.45 3.56
CA GLY A 97 5.62 -8.80 3.54
C GLY A 97 6.62 -9.91 3.83
N ASN A 98 7.92 -9.68 3.56
CA ASN A 98 8.95 -10.71 3.73
C ASN A 98 9.64 -10.70 5.12
N GLN A 99 9.47 -9.66 5.94
CA GLN A 99 10.19 -9.56 7.23
C GLN A 99 9.38 -10.07 8.42
N ALA A 100 8.06 -9.91 8.38
CA ALA A 100 7.19 -10.33 9.48
C ALA A 100 7.36 -11.82 9.86
N PRO A 101 7.39 -12.79 8.90
CA PRO A 101 7.54 -14.20 9.23
C PRO A 101 8.90 -14.52 9.88
N ALA A 102 9.98 -13.89 9.40
CA ALA A 102 11.33 -14.11 9.92
C ALA A 102 11.46 -13.60 11.36
N LEU A 103 10.90 -12.42 11.66
CA LEU A 103 10.89 -11.86 13.01
C LEU A 103 10.09 -12.73 13.99
N TYR A 104 8.93 -13.24 13.57
CA TYR A 104 8.15 -14.17 14.39
C TYR A 104 8.89 -15.49 14.65
N ALA A 105 9.58 -16.04 13.64
CA ALA A 105 10.37 -17.25 13.80
C ALA A 105 11.51 -17.07 14.82
N ILE A 106 12.25 -15.96 14.74
CA ILE A 106 13.32 -15.66 15.71
C ILE A 106 12.73 -15.45 17.10
N SER A 107 11.62 -14.72 17.23
CA SER A 107 10.94 -14.52 18.51
C SER A 107 10.50 -15.85 19.15
N LEU A 108 9.91 -16.76 18.36
CA LEU A 108 9.51 -18.09 18.84
C LEU A 108 10.71 -18.92 19.31
N ILE A 109 11.84 -18.86 18.61
CA ILE A 109 13.07 -19.55 19.02
C ILE A 109 13.58 -18.98 20.36
N VAL A 110 13.59 -17.66 20.52
CA VAL A 110 14.03 -17.03 21.78
C VAL A 110 13.10 -17.41 22.94
N VAL A 111 11.78 -17.36 22.74
CA VAL A 111 10.80 -17.78 23.75
C VAL A 111 10.98 -19.26 24.11
N PHE A 112 11.19 -20.13 23.12
CA PHE A 112 11.46 -21.54 23.34
C PHE A 112 12.73 -21.76 24.18
N LEU A 113 13.83 -21.06 23.85
CA LEU A 113 15.09 -21.16 24.58
C LEU A 113 14.97 -20.64 26.01
N CYS A 114 14.25 -19.53 26.24
CA CYS A 114 13.99 -19.00 27.58
C CYS A 114 13.17 -19.98 28.43
N LEU A 115 12.13 -20.61 27.86
CA LEU A 115 11.33 -21.60 28.58
C LEU A 115 12.13 -22.87 28.84
N ALA A 116 12.93 -23.34 27.89
CA ALA A 116 13.79 -24.51 28.06
C ALA A 116 14.81 -24.30 29.19
N ALA A 117 15.40 -23.11 29.26
CA ALA A 117 16.34 -22.75 30.34
C ALA A 117 15.65 -22.62 31.70
N LEU A 118 14.42 -22.07 31.77
CA LEU A 118 13.68 -21.89 33.02
C LEU A 118 13.17 -23.22 33.60
N TYR A 119 12.69 -24.13 32.76
CA TYR A 119 12.13 -25.42 33.18
C TYR A 119 13.16 -26.55 33.22
N GLU A 120 14.43 -26.25 32.92
CA GLU A 120 15.56 -27.20 32.88
C GLU A 120 15.29 -28.43 31.97
N SER A 121 14.31 -28.33 31.08
CA SER A 121 13.76 -29.45 30.33
C SER A 121 13.27 -28.99 28.96
N TRP A 122 13.66 -29.73 27.93
CA TRP A 122 13.29 -29.49 26.54
C TRP A 122 11.86 -29.94 26.20
N SER A 123 11.23 -30.75 27.06
CA SER A 123 9.90 -31.33 26.79
C SER A 123 8.73 -30.43 27.20
N ILE A 124 8.92 -29.61 28.24
CA ILE A 124 7.90 -28.68 28.74
C ILE A 124 7.61 -27.55 27.73
N PRO A 125 8.62 -26.88 27.13
CA PRO A 125 8.40 -25.83 26.13
C PRO A 125 7.68 -26.33 24.88
N PHE A 126 7.90 -27.58 24.47
CA PHE A 126 7.21 -28.18 23.32
C PHE A 126 5.70 -28.33 23.56
N SER A 127 5.31 -28.72 24.79
CA SER A 127 3.90 -28.81 25.19
C SER A 127 3.21 -27.45 25.20
N VAL A 128 3.93 -26.39 25.61
CA VAL A 128 3.42 -25.00 25.59
C VAL A 128 3.29 -24.49 24.15
N MET A 129 4.25 -24.79 23.27
CA MET A 129 4.17 -24.37 21.86
C MET A 129 3.03 -25.06 21.11
N LEU A 130 2.64 -26.30 21.45
CA LEU A 130 1.49 -26.98 20.84
C LEU A 130 0.13 -26.34 21.20
N VAL A 131 0.03 -25.63 22.34
CA VAL A 131 -1.18 -24.89 22.72
C VAL A 131 -1.41 -23.67 21.81
N VAL A 132 -0.36 -23.04 21.29
CA VAL A 132 -0.47 -21.80 20.50
C VAL A 132 -1.23 -22.02 19.19
N PRO A 133 -0.90 -23.00 18.32
CA PRO A 133 -1.68 -23.32 17.13
C PRO A 133 -3.12 -23.72 17.45
N LEU A 134 -3.34 -24.51 18.51
CA LEU A 134 -4.70 -24.88 18.93
C LEU A 134 -5.54 -23.65 19.32
N GLY A 135 -4.95 -22.70 20.03
CA GLY A 135 -5.60 -21.43 20.37
C GLY A 135 -5.92 -20.58 19.15
N VAL A 136 -4.99 -20.49 18.19
CA VAL A 136 -5.19 -19.75 16.93
C VAL A 136 -6.30 -20.40 16.09
N ILE A 137 -6.34 -21.72 15.98
CA ILE A 137 -7.39 -22.46 15.26
C ILE A 137 -8.76 -22.24 15.91
N GLY A 138 -8.84 -22.30 17.25
CA GLY A 138 -10.08 -22.01 17.98
C GLY A 138 -10.57 -20.58 17.78
N ALA A 139 -9.66 -19.61 17.80
CA ALA A 139 -9.94 -18.21 17.55
C ALA A 139 -10.41 -17.95 16.11
N LEU A 140 -9.75 -18.58 15.11
CA LEU A 140 -10.13 -18.51 13.70
C LEU A 140 -11.49 -19.16 13.43
N LEU A 141 -11.78 -20.32 14.04
CA LEU A 141 -13.08 -20.99 13.93
C LEU A 141 -14.21 -20.15 14.53
N ALA A 142 -13.97 -19.54 15.70
CA ALA A 142 -14.95 -18.65 16.32
C ALA A 142 -15.17 -17.36 15.50
N ALA A 143 -14.12 -16.82 14.88
CA ALA A 143 -14.20 -15.63 14.03
C ALA A 143 -14.93 -15.92 12.70
N THR A 144 -14.63 -17.05 12.06
CA THR A 144 -15.29 -17.49 10.82
C THR A 144 -16.77 -17.81 11.03
N PHE A 145 -17.15 -18.43 12.16
CA PHE A 145 -18.57 -18.66 12.49
C PHE A 145 -19.36 -17.36 12.76
N ARG A 146 -18.69 -16.28 13.19
CA ARG A 146 -19.31 -14.96 13.39
C ARG A 146 -19.27 -14.05 12.16
N GLY A 147 -18.69 -14.49 11.04
CA GLY A 147 -18.61 -13.70 9.81
C GLY A 147 -17.76 -12.43 9.94
N LEU A 148 -16.83 -12.40 10.89
CA LEU A 148 -15.91 -11.27 11.08
C LEU A 148 -14.69 -11.43 10.17
N THR A 149 -14.43 -10.43 9.33
CA THR A 149 -13.23 -10.35 8.50
C THR A 149 -11.99 -10.36 9.39
N ASN A 150 -10.96 -11.12 8.99
CA ASN A 150 -9.67 -11.18 9.66
C ASN A 150 -8.92 -9.85 9.43
N ASP A 151 -9.34 -8.82 10.16
CA ASP A 151 -8.87 -7.46 10.02
C ASP A 151 -7.99 -7.07 11.22
N VAL A 152 -7.24 -5.97 11.09
CA VAL A 152 -6.27 -5.45 12.09
C VAL A 152 -6.87 -5.37 13.51
N TYR A 153 -8.19 -5.18 13.62
CA TYR A 153 -8.94 -5.21 14.88
C TYR A 153 -8.89 -6.54 15.64
N PHE A 154 -8.78 -7.69 14.96
CA PHE A 154 -8.63 -8.99 15.62
C PHE A 154 -7.22 -9.18 16.19
N GLN A 155 -6.19 -8.68 15.47
CA GLN A 155 -4.80 -8.68 15.93
C GLN A 155 -4.59 -7.72 17.11
N VAL A 156 -5.19 -6.52 17.05
CA VAL A 156 -5.19 -5.57 18.18
C VAL A 156 -6.00 -6.12 19.35
N GLY A 157 -7.14 -6.77 19.12
CA GLY A 157 -7.93 -7.41 20.19
C GLY A 157 -7.18 -8.52 20.94
N LEU A 158 -6.39 -9.33 20.24
CA LEU A 158 -5.53 -10.33 20.85
C LEU A 158 -4.38 -9.69 21.66
N LEU A 159 -3.75 -8.63 21.15
CA LEU A 159 -2.71 -7.89 21.87
C LEU A 159 -3.27 -7.14 23.09
N THR A 160 -4.43 -6.51 22.97
CA THR A 160 -5.10 -5.81 24.08
C THR A 160 -5.52 -6.77 25.18
N ASN A 161 -6.03 -7.97 24.85
CA ASN A 161 -6.32 -8.98 25.86
C ASN A 161 -5.05 -9.40 26.61
N HIS A 162 -3.91 -9.56 25.92
CA HIS A 162 -2.65 -9.89 26.60
C HIS A 162 -2.08 -8.71 27.40
N TRP A 163 -2.36 -7.47 27.00
CA TRP A 163 -1.90 -6.24 27.68
C TRP A 163 -2.74 -5.91 28.93
N VAL A 164 -4.07 -6.00 28.85
CA VAL A 164 -4.98 -5.74 29.98
C VAL A 164 -4.79 -6.75 31.12
N ILE A 165 -4.45 -8.01 30.80
CA ILE A 165 -4.12 -9.03 31.82
C ILE A 165 -2.77 -8.72 32.52
N GLY A 166 -1.88 -7.94 31.90
CA GLY A 166 -0.65 -7.43 32.52
C GLY A 166 -0.92 -6.30 33.51
N GLU A 167 -1.78 -5.35 33.14
CA GLU A 167 -2.08 -4.13 33.91
C GLU A 167 -2.80 -4.42 35.26
N GLU A 168 -3.67 -5.44 35.30
CA GLU A 168 -4.34 -5.84 36.55
C GLU A 168 -3.37 -6.44 37.59
N ARG A 169 -2.26 -7.06 37.15
CA ARG A 169 -1.27 -7.63 38.07
C ARG A 169 -0.40 -6.56 38.73
N ASP A 170 -0.13 -5.45 38.03
CA ASP A 170 0.67 -4.34 38.55
C ASP A 170 -0.13 -3.42 39.47
N THR A 171 -1.42 -3.23 39.21
CA THR A 171 -2.31 -2.49 40.10
C THR A 171 -2.52 -3.23 41.43
N TYR A 172 -2.65 -4.56 41.40
CA TYR A 172 -2.80 -5.37 42.62
C TYR A 172 -1.51 -5.42 43.47
N ARG A 173 -0.32 -5.40 42.84
CA ARG A 173 0.96 -5.34 43.57
C ARG A 173 1.20 -4.00 44.27
N ARG A 174 0.78 -2.88 43.66
CA ARG A 174 0.92 -1.55 44.29
C ARG A 174 0.01 -1.36 45.50
N ILE A 175 -1.22 -1.89 45.48
CA ILE A 175 -2.15 -1.79 46.62
C ILE A 175 -1.65 -2.63 47.81
N ARG A 176 -1.05 -3.80 47.56
CA ARG A 176 -0.53 -4.66 48.64
C ARG A 176 0.74 -4.11 49.30
N GLN A 177 1.62 -3.44 48.55
CA GLN A 177 2.81 -2.80 49.11
C GLN A 177 2.54 -1.47 49.84
N GLY A 178 1.38 -0.84 49.62
CA GLY A 178 0.96 0.37 50.33
C GLY A 178 0.24 0.14 51.67
N LEU A 179 -0.04 -1.11 52.03
CA LEU A 179 -0.74 -1.48 53.28
C LEU A 179 0.21 -2.00 54.38
N ASP A 180 1.49 -2.24 54.06
CA ASP A 180 2.50 -2.77 54.98
C ASP A 180 3.56 -1.71 55.40
N GLY A 181 3.26 -0.41 55.24
CA GLY A 181 4.15 0.72 55.55
C GLY A 181 3.59 1.71 56.56
#